data_AF-A0A699K3Y8-F1
#
_entry.id   AF-A0A699K3Y8-F1
#
_cell.length_a   1.000
_cell.length_b   1.000
_cell.length_c   1.000
_cell.angle_alpha   90.00
_cell.angle_beta   90.00
_cell.angle_gamma   90.00
#
_symmetry.space_group_name_H-M   'P 1'
#
loop_
_entity.id
_entity.type
_entity.pdbx_description
1 polymer ?
#
loop_
_entity_poly.entity_id
_entity_poly.type
_entity_poly.pdbx_seq_one_letter_code
_entity_poly.pdbx_strand_id
1 'polypeptide(L)'
;MGVHVESSKVNQAASTLGCQILRTPFKYLGTEVRGTMHRAIAWQEVIDKEVIDKVKERLSKWKMKALSIGRRITLLKSVFGSIPIFHMSIYKAPMRVLKELEYVRRQFFNGHDPKSKKDSLWTRVVKAIYGEDGNIGKDLRSGRRSCWKIIVNEARVLKNQGIDFFEFLKLKVGDGCTIRLWKDRWCEAGILKDLFPRIYALETCKDV
;
A
#
# COMPACT_ATOMS: atom_id res chain seq x y z
N MET A 1 34.09 14.61 0.07
CA MET A 1 33.74 14.06 -1.26
C MET A 1 33.16 15.18 -2.10
N GLY A 2 33.63 15.38 -3.34
CA GLY A 2 33.09 16.38 -4.25
C GLY A 2 32.28 15.73 -5.37
N VAL A 3 30.98 15.53 -5.14
CA VAL A 3 30.09 15.00 -6.17
C VAL A 3 29.81 16.11 -7.19
N HIS A 4 30.25 15.93 -8.44
CA HIS A 4 30.25 16.97 -9.50
C HIS A 4 31.12 18.20 -9.19
N VAL A 5 32.19 18.04 -8.39
CA VAL A 5 33.18 19.10 -8.15
C VAL A 5 34.51 18.67 -8.75
N GLU A 6 35.23 19.62 -9.36
CA GLU A 6 36.54 19.39 -9.96
C GLU A 6 37.55 18.86 -8.93
N SER A 7 38.33 17.85 -9.31
CA SER A 7 39.28 17.15 -8.43
C SER A 7 40.29 18.08 -7.77
N SER A 8 40.69 19.16 -8.45
CA SER A 8 41.61 20.19 -7.93
C SER A 8 41.05 20.86 -6.66
N LYS A 9 39.79 21.31 -6.70
CA LYS A 9 39.09 21.92 -5.57
C LYS A 9 38.86 20.93 -4.42
N VAL A 10 38.54 19.67 -4.77
CA VAL A 10 38.37 18.60 -3.77
C VAL A 10 39.68 18.31 -3.04
N ASN A 11 40.79 18.24 -3.77
CA ASN A 11 42.14 18.06 -3.21
C ASN A 11 42.53 19.20 -2.28
N GLN A 12 42.34 20.45 -2.72
CA GLN A 12 42.65 21.61 -1.91
C GLN A 12 41.85 21.62 -0.61
N ALA A 13 40.53 21.42 -0.67
CA ALA A 13 39.67 21.37 0.52
C ALA A 13 40.03 20.21 1.46
N ALA A 14 40.35 19.04 0.91
CA ALA A 14 40.75 17.88 1.70
C ALA A 14 42.09 18.12 2.44
N SER A 15 43.06 18.73 1.76
CA SER A 15 44.33 19.11 2.38
C SER A 15 44.14 20.16 3.48
N THR A 16 43.31 21.18 3.27
CA THR A 16 43.01 22.20 4.29
C THR A 16 42.34 21.60 5.53
N LEU A 17 41.45 20.62 5.33
CA LEU A 17 40.71 19.96 6.42
C LEU A 17 41.45 18.75 7.02
N GLY A 18 42.63 18.38 6.50
CA GLY A 18 43.36 17.18 6.93
C GLY A 18 42.60 15.86 6.70
N CYS A 19 41.68 15.83 5.73
CA CYS A 19 40.77 14.69 5.51
C CYS A 19 41.18 13.84 4.29
N GLN A 20 40.89 12.54 4.32
CA GLN A 20 41.07 11.67 3.16
C GLN A 20 39.95 11.85 2.11
N ILE A 21 40.28 11.67 0.84
CA ILE A 21 39.33 11.75 -0.27
C ILE A 21 38.78 10.37 -0.59
N LEU A 22 37.49 10.16 -0.34
CA LEU A 22 36.78 9.01 -0.89
C LEU A 22 36.45 9.21 -2.38
N ARG A 23 36.74 8.19 -3.19
CA ARG A 23 36.33 8.09 -4.60
C ARG A 23 35.15 7.15 -4.71
N THR A 24 34.19 7.46 -5.58
CA THR A 24 33.06 6.56 -5.88
C THR A 24 33.45 5.56 -6.98
N PRO A 25 32.99 4.30 -6.93
CA PRO A 25 32.09 3.72 -5.91
C PRO A 25 32.83 3.34 -4.61
N PHE A 26 32.14 3.48 -3.47
CA PHE A 26 32.63 3.02 -2.16
C PHE A 26 31.48 2.47 -1.33
N LYS A 27 31.78 1.60 -0.36
CA LYS A 27 30.77 1.00 0.51
C LYS A 27 30.59 1.83 1.79
N TYR A 28 29.35 2.20 2.09
CA TYR A 28 28.98 2.90 3.32
C TYR A 28 27.80 2.22 3.98
N LEU A 29 27.95 1.84 5.25
CA LEU A 29 26.90 1.15 6.03
C LEU A 29 26.28 -0.05 5.27
N GLY A 30 27.11 -0.78 4.54
CA GLY A 30 26.66 -1.96 3.79
C GLY A 30 25.99 -1.67 2.44
N THR A 31 25.96 -0.42 1.97
CA THR A 31 25.42 0.01 0.66
C THR A 31 26.51 0.60 -0.22
N GLU A 32 26.47 0.29 -1.52
CA GLU A 32 27.38 0.91 -2.50
C GLU A 32 26.94 2.34 -2.83
N VAL A 33 27.77 3.32 -2.47
CA VAL A 33 27.57 4.74 -2.76
C VAL A 33 28.30 5.09 -4.06
N ARG A 34 27.52 5.36 -5.12
CA ARG A 34 28.01 5.77 -6.44
C ARG A 34 27.89 7.28 -6.66
N GLY A 35 28.62 7.82 -7.62
CA GLY A 35 28.71 9.27 -7.85
C GLY A 35 27.42 9.96 -8.31
N THR A 36 26.46 9.25 -8.90
CA THR A 36 25.29 9.87 -9.55
C THR A 36 23.97 9.22 -9.14
N MET A 37 23.65 9.26 -7.85
CA MET A 37 22.43 8.66 -7.25
C MET A 37 21.12 9.44 -7.53
N HIS A 38 21.08 10.26 -8.58
CA HIS A 38 19.85 10.90 -9.08
C HIS A 38 19.43 10.37 -10.45
N ARG A 39 20.30 9.65 -11.16
CA ARG A 39 20.04 9.11 -12.50
C ARG A 39 19.55 7.68 -12.43
N ALA A 40 18.37 7.39 -12.98
CA ALA A 40 17.76 6.06 -12.99
C ALA A 40 18.71 4.94 -13.46
N ILE A 41 19.65 5.24 -14.36
CA ILE A 41 20.65 4.29 -14.88
C ILE A 41 21.65 3.87 -13.80
N ALA A 42 22.16 4.81 -12.99
CA ALA A 42 23.07 4.49 -11.87
C ALA A 42 22.36 3.74 -10.74
N TRP A 43 21.03 3.90 -10.66
CA TRP A 43 20.16 3.19 -9.75
C TRP A 43 19.76 1.78 -10.23
N GLN A 44 19.76 1.53 -11.54
CA GLN A 44 19.30 0.26 -12.13
C GLN A 44 20.11 -0.93 -11.59
N GLU A 45 21.43 -0.80 -11.48
CA GLU A 45 22.29 -1.90 -11.02
C GLU A 45 22.33 -2.04 -9.50
N VAL A 46 22.29 -0.93 -8.76
CA VAL A 46 22.40 -0.94 -7.28
C VAL A 46 21.08 -1.32 -6.63
N ILE A 47 19.93 -0.82 -7.12
CA ILE A 47 18.65 -1.15 -6.48
C ILE A 47 18.13 -2.53 -6.87
N ASP A 48 18.17 -2.87 -8.17
CA ASP A 48 17.58 -4.12 -8.64
C ASP A 48 18.35 -5.32 -8.07
N LYS A 49 19.69 -5.24 -7.96
CA LYS A 49 20.52 -6.30 -7.38
C LYS A 49 20.72 -6.22 -5.87
N GLU A 50 20.65 -5.04 -5.24
CA GLU A 50 20.94 -4.95 -3.81
C GLU A 50 19.67 -4.89 -2.96
N VAL A 51 18.66 -4.10 -3.34
CA VAL A 51 17.45 -3.94 -2.53
C VAL A 51 16.47 -5.06 -2.84
N ILE A 52 16.13 -5.24 -4.12
CA ILE A 52 15.11 -6.22 -4.52
C ILE A 52 15.60 -7.64 -4.24
N ASP A 53 16.86 -7.96 -4.55
CA ASP A 53 17.37 -9.30 -4.27
C ASP A 53 17.52 -9.55 -2.77
N LYS A 54 17.98 -8.59 -1.94
CA LYS A 54 17.98 -8.77 -0.48
C LYS A 54 16.57 -8.96 0.08
N VAL A 55 15.56 -8.24 -0.44
CA VAL A 55 14.16 -8.45 -0.04
C VAL A 55 13.69 -9.84 -0.46
N LYS A 56 13.92 -10.25 -1.71
CA LYS A 56 13.56 -11.58 -2.21
C LYS A 56 14.26 -12.69 -1.42
N GLU A 57 15.54 -12.54 -1.12
CA GLU A 57 16.34 -13.49 -0.33
C GLU A 57 15.85 -13.57 1.12
N ARG A 58 15.54 -12.44 1.76
CA ARG A 58 14.97 -12.42 3.11
C ARG A 58 13.60 -13.08 3.15
N LEU A 59 12.79 -12.90 2.11
CA LEU A 59 11.47 -13.53 2.00
C LEU A 59 11.55 -15.02 1.65
N SER A 60 12.52 -15.44 0.82
CA SER A 60 12.67 -16.84 0.39
C SER A 60 13.10 -17.77 1.52
N LYS A 61 13.76 -17.24 2.56
CA LYS A 61 14.06 -17.97 3.80
C LYS A 61 12.82 -18.49 4.52
N TRP A 62 11.65 -17.94 4.20
CA TRP A 62 10.40 -18.33 4.83
C TRP A 62 9.55 -19.18 3.88
N LYS A 63 9.14 -20.36 4.36
CA LYS A 63 8.26 -21.26 3.62
C LYS A 63 6.86 -20.64 3.55
N MET A 64 6.57 -19.96 2.44
CA MET A 64 5.34 -19.20 2.21
C MET A 64 4.06 -20.03 2.44
N LYS A 65 4.08 -21.32 2.06
CA LYS A 65 2.95 -22.25 2.26
C LYS A 65 2.68 -22.64 3.71
N ALA A 66 3.63 -22.41 4.62
CA ALA A 66 3.49 -22.71 6.05
C ALA A 66 3.06 -21.48 6.89
N LEU A 67 2.98 -20.29 6.29
CA LEU A 67 2.62 -19.06 6.98
C LEU A 67 1.15 -18.71 6.76
N SER A 68 0.46 -18.38 7.86
CA SER A 68 -0.86 -17.77 7.82
C SER A 68 -0.81 -16.37 7.21
N ILE A 69 -1.96 -15.86 6.73
CA ILE A 69 -2.04 -14.53 6.11
C ILE A 69 -1.55 -13.43 7.05
N GLY A 70 -1.89 -13.51 8.35
CA GLY A 70 -1.42 -12.57 9.36
C GLY A 70 0.10 -12.60 9.52
N ARG A 71 0.70 -13.80 9.59
CA ARG A 71 2.16 -13.94 9.66
C ARG A 71 2.86 -13.39 8.42
N ARG A 72 2.27 -13.56 7.23
CA ARG A 72 2.80 -12.98 5.99
C ARG A 72 2.77 -11.44 6.03
N ILE A 73 1.70 -10.83 6.51
CA ILE A 73 1.61 -9.37 6.68
C ILE A 73 2.68 -8.88 7.66
N THR A 74 2.80 -9.51 8.82
CA THR A 74 3.79 -9.12 9.84
C THR A 74 5.21 -9.22 9.29
N LEU A 75 5.52 -10.30 8.57
CA LEU A 75 6.84 -10.48 7.96
C LEU A 75 7.11 -9.45 6.86
N LEU A 76 6.12 -9.17 6.00
CA LEU A 76 6.24 -8.11 5.00
C LEU A 76 6.51 -6.75 5.65
N LYS A 77 5.79 -6.41 6.72
CA LYS A 77 6.03 -5.16 7.47
C LYS A 77 7.44 -5.09 8.02
N SER A 78 7.96 -6.19 8.58
CA SER A 78 9.33 -6.27 9.12
C SER A 78 10.40 -6.13 8.02
N VAL A 79 10.27 -6.86 6.90
CA VAL A 79 11.26 -6.85 5.81
C VAL A 79 11.23 -5.52 5.05
N PHE A 80 10.03 -5.04 4.68
CA PHE A 80 9.90 -3.79 3.95
C PHE A 80 10.20 -2.58 4.84
N GLY A 81 9.93 -2.68 6.14
CA GLY A 81 10.18 -1.64 7.13
C GLY A 81 11.66 -1.40 7.44
N SER A 82 12.54 -2.33 7.06
CA SER A 82 13.98 -2.23 7.32
C SER A 82 14.76 -1.98 6.03
N ILE A 83 14.65 -2.87 5.04
CA ILE A 83 15.52 -2.85 3.86
C ILE A 83 15.12 -1.73 2.88
N PRO A 84 13.92 -1.74 2.26
CA PRO A 84 13.50 -0.65 1.38
C PRO A 84 13.52 0.72 2.06
N ILE A 85 13.05 0.83 3.31
CA ILE A 85 13.00 2.12 4.02
C ILE A 85 14.40 2.71 4.20
N PHE A 86 15.40 1.92 4.59
CA PHE A 86 16.77 2.39 4.73
C PHE A 86 17.30 2.98 3.41
N HIS A 87 17.18 2.26 2.30
CA HIS A 87 17.67 2.75 1.01
C HIS A 87 16.86 3.95 0.49
N MET A 88 15.55 3.99 0.74
CA MET A 88 14.69 5.12 0.36
C MET A 88 14.93 6.38 1.20
N SER A 89 15.46 6.23 2.42
CA SER A 89 15.84 7.37 3.26
C SER A 89 17.09 8.08 2.75
N ILE A 90 18.00 7.34 2.11
CA ILE A 90 19.26 7.87 1.58
C ILE A 90 19.03 8.43 0.17
N TYR A 91 18.09 7.86 -0.59
CA TYR A 91 17.93 8.17 -1.99
C TYR A 91 16.47 8.14 -2.48
N LYS A 92 16.12 8.97 -3.46
CA LYS A 92 14.76 9.04 -4.05
C LYS A 92 14.45 7.84 -4.96
N ALA A 93 13.59 6.92 -4.51
CA ALA A 93 13.23 5.72 -5.27
C ALA A 93 12.63 6.01 -6.67
N PRO A 94 13.18 5.41 -7.75
CA PRO A 94 12.56 5.42 -9.06
C PRO A 94 11.22 4.68 -9.09
N MET A 95 10.31 5.10 -9.98
CA MET A 95 8.99 4.47 -10.13
C MET A 95 9.06 2.96 -10.46
N ARG A 96 10.05 2.55 -11.26
CA ARG A 96 10.25 1.13 -11.61
C ARG A 96 10.49 0.26 -10.38
N VAL A 97 11.31 0.73 -9.45
CA VAL A 97 11.63 0.02 -8.20
C VAL A 97 10.41 -0.12 -7.32
N LEU A 98 9.62 0.95 -7.19
CA LEU A 98 8.39 0.92 -6.40
C LEU A 98 7.41 -0.11 -6.97
N LYS A 99 7.29 -0.17 -8.30
CA LYS A 99 6.46 -1.18 -8.99
C LYS A 99 6.95 -2.60 -8.72
N GLU A 100 8.26 -2.85 -8.78
CA GLU A 100 8.82 -4.17 -8.53
C GLU A 100 8.71 -4.60 -7.05
N LEU A 101 8.97 -3.69 -6.11
CA LEU A 101 8.78 -3.95 -4.68
C LEU A 101 7.32 -4.28 -4.36
N GLU A 102 6.39 -3.55 -4.96
CA GLU A 102 4.95 -3.81 -4.85
C GLU A 102 4.56 -5.15 -5.49
N TYR A 103 5.16 -5.50 -6.63
CA TYR A 103 4.99 -6.82 -7.24
C TYR A 103 5.47 -7.94 -6.29
N VAL A 104 6.68 -7.85 -5.73
CA VAL A 104 7.22 -8.83 -4.77
C VAL A 104 6.32 -8.95 -3.53
N ARG A 105 5.84 -7.81 -3.01
CA ARG A 105 4.91 -7.77 -1.86
C ARG A 105 3.63 -8.54 -2.14
N ARG A 106 3.00 -8.31 -3.31
CA ARG A 106 1.76 -8.99 -3.72
C ARG A 106 1.95 -10.48 -3.90
N GLN A 107 3.04 -10.87 -4.57
CA GLN A 107 3.39 -12.27 -4.79
C GLN A 107 3.53 -13.02 -3.47
N PHE A 108 4.30 -12.45 -2.52
CA PHE A 108 4.51 -13.03 -1.20
C PHE A 108 3.22 -13.11 -0.37
N PHE A 109 2.44 -12.01 -0.35
CA PHE A 109 1.18 -11.95 0.38
C PHE A 109 0.18 -13.02 -0.10
N ASN A 110 -0.02 -13.11 -1.42
CA ASN A 110 -0.95 -14.06 -2.02
C ASN A 110 -0.49 -15.51 -1.85
N GLY A 111 0.76 -15.78 -1.51
CA GLY A 111 1.23 -17.16 -1.43
C GLY A 111 1.63 -17.72 -2.79
N HIS A 112 1.89 -16.85 -3.77
CA HIS A 112 2.20 -17.27 -5.13
C HIS A 112 3.58 -17.91 -5.15
N ASP A 113 3.62 -19.20 -5.47
CA ASP A 113 4.85 -19.94 -5.65
C ASP A 113 5.27 -19.78 -7.11
N PRO A 114 6.42 -19.16 -7.41
CA PRO A 114 6.85 -18.91 -8.78
C PRO A 114 7.04 -20.21 -9.60
N LYS A 115 7.14 -21.37 -8.95
CA LYS A 115 7.21 -22.69 -9.61
C LYS A 115 5.84 -23.35 -9.82
N SER A 116 4.77 -22.77 -9.26
CA SER A 116 3.41 -23.31 -9.31
C SER A 116 2.57 -22.56 -10.33
N LYS A 117 2.09 -23.25 -11.37
CA LYS A 117 1.04 -22.72 -12.27
C LYS A 117 -0.36 -22.64 -11.61
N LYS A 118 -0.53 -23.17 -10.39
CA LYS A 118 -1.82 -23.12 -9.68
C LYS A 118 -2.02 -21.76 -9.01
N ASP A 119 -3.17 -21.16 -9.27
CA ASP A 119 -3.68 -19.98 -8.58
C ASP A 119 -3.64 -20.18 -7.06
N SER A 120 -3.15 -19.16 -6.35
CA SER A 120 -3.16 -19.17 -4.90
C SER A 120 -4.60 -19.23 -4.36
N LEU A 121 -4.81 -19.76 -3.14
CA LEU A 121 -6.14 -19.75 -2.52
C LEU A 121 -6.73 -18.34 -2.46
N TRP A 122 -5.90 -17.32 -2.19
CA TRP A 122 -6.33 -15.92 -2.23
C TRP A 122 -6.69 -15.43 -3.63
N THR A 123 -5.96 -15.85 -4.66
CA THR A 123 -6.33 -15.58 -6.05
C THR A 123 -7.70 -16.18 -6.37
N ARG A 124 -7.98 -17.41 -5.92
CA ARG A 124 -9.29 -18.04 -6.09
C ARG A 124 -10.39 -17.32 -5.33
N VAL A 125 -10.13 -16.86 -4.11
CA VAL A 125 -11.07 -16.05 -3.32
C VAL A 125 -11.35 -14.72 -4.01
N VAL A 126 -10.31 -14.01 -4.45
CA VAL A 126 -10.44 -12.75 -5.21
C VAL A 126 -11.23 -12.99 -6.49
N LYS A 127 -10.95 -14.06 -7.24
CA LYS A 127 -11.70 -14.42 -8.46
C LYS A 127 -13.15 -14.79 -8.16
N ALA A 128 -13.42 -15.44 -7.04
CA ALA A 128 -14.78 -15.80 -6.63
C ALA A 128 -15.61 -14.57 -6.24
N ILE A 129 -15.00 -13.59 -5.57
CA ILE A 129 -15.69 -12.37 -5.12
C ILE A 129 -15.78 -11.34 -6.27
N TYR A 130 -14.71 -11.17 -7.03
CA TYR A 130 -14.53 -10.06 -7.97
C TYR A 130 -14.42 -10.47 -9.45
N GLY A 131 -14.59 -11.76 -9.78
CA GLY A 131 -14.42 -12.30 -11.13
C GLY A 131 -12.96 -12.48 -11.55
N GLU A 132 -12.73 -13.12 -12.71
CA GLU A 132 -11.40 -13.45 -13.26
C GLU A 132 -10.41 -12.26 -13.25
N ASP A 133 -10.91 -11.06 -13.52
CA ASP A 133 -10.11 -9.84 -13.66
C ASP A 133 -9.84 -9.12 -12.32
N GLY A 134 -10.47 -9.56 -11.23
CA GLY A 134 -10.36 -8.94 -9.91
C GLY A 134 -11.04 -7.58 -9.78
N ASN A 135 -11.83 -7.15 -10.78
CA ASN A 135 -12.53 -5.88 -10.81
C ASN A 135 -13.98 -6.02 -10.35
N ILE A 136 -14.37 -5.19 -9.38
CA ILE A 136 -15.77 -5.05 -8.95
C ILE A 136 -16.48 -4.14 -9.95
N GLY A 137 -17.65 -4.56 -10.45
CA GLY A 137 -18.50 -3.75 -11.32
C GLY A 137 -18.02 -3.69 -12.78
N LYS A 138 -18.73 -4.36 -13.70
CA LYS A 138 -18.43 -4.34 -15.15
C LYS A 138 -18.90 -3.07 -15.88
N ASP A 139 -19.31 -2.02 -15.17
CA ASP A 139 -19.93 -0.84 -15.79
C ASP A 139 -19.20 0.47 -15.47
N LEU A 140 -17.93 0.52 -15.85
CA LEU A 140 -17.13 1.75 -15.86
C LEU A 140 -17.33 2.47 -17.21
N ARG A 141 -18.54 2.99 -17.47
CA ARG A 141 -18.67 4.06 -18.47
C ARG A 141 -17.81 5.24 -18.03
N SER A 142 -16.75 5.46 -18.82
CA SER A 142 -15.78 6.55 -18.77
C SER A 142 -16.47 7.91 -18.74
N GLY A 143 -16.74 8.39 -17.54
CA GLY A 143 -17.20 9.74 -17.26
C GLY A 143 -16.73 10.10 -15.86
N ARG A 144 -16.35 11.36 -15.64
CA ARG A 144 -15.85 11.90 -14.35
C ARG A 144 -16.85 11.63 -13.22
N ARG A 145 -16.80 10.43 -12.63
CA ARG A 145 -17.51 10.11 -11.38
C ARG A 145 -16.53 10.35 -10.24
N SER A 146 -17.00 10.99 -9.16
CA SER A 146 -16.20 11.14 -7.96
C SER A 146 -15.84 9.77 -7.38
N CYS A 147 -14.67 9.65 -6.74
CA CYS A 147 -14.24 8.41 -6.10
C CYS A 147 -15.30 7.86 -5.13
N TRP A 148 -16.05 8.75 -4.46
CA TRP A 148 -17.16 8.36 -3.58
C TRP A 148 -18.31 7.69 -4.32
N LYS A 149 -18.67 8.19 -5.51
CA LYS A 149 -19.72 7.58 -6.33
C LYS A 149 -19.32 6.19 -6.83
N ILE A 150 -18.02 5.95 -7.05
CA ILE A 150 -17.48 4.63 -7.38
C ILE A 150 -17.63 3.70 -6.16
N ILE A 151 -17.14 4.12 -4.98
CA ILE A 151 -17.21 3.32 -3.75
C ILE A 151 -18.67 2.93 -3.41
N VAL A 152 -19.60 3.88 -3.47
CA VAL A 152 -21.03 3.62 -3.19
C VAL A 152 -21.64 2.66 -4.21
N ASN A 153 -21.25 2.77 -5.49
CA ASN A 153 -21.71 1.86 -6.52
C ASN A 153 -21.20 0.43 -6.30
N GLU A 154 -19.91 0.29 -5.98
CA GLU A 154 -19.32 -1.04 -5.70
C GLU A 154 -19.88 -1.67 -4.42
N ALA A 155 -20.10 -0.88 -3.37
CA ALA A 155 -20.75 -1.37 -2.15
C ALA A 155 -22.16 -1.91 -2.43
N ARG A 156 -22.91 -1.32 -3.38
CA ARG A 156 -24.22 -1.84 -3.81
C ARG A 156 -24.12 -3.12 -4.63
N VAL A 157 -23.12 -3.22 -5.51
CA VAL A 157 -22.85 -4.45 -6.27
C VAL A 157 -22.54 -5.60 -5.31
N LEU A 158 -21.71 -5.35 -4.30
CA LEU A 158 -21.34 -6.35 -3.27
C LEU A 158 -22.54 -6.75 -2.41
N LYS A 159 -23.45 -5.81 -2.10
CA LYS A 159 -24.71 -6.12 -1.42
C LYS A 159 -25.56 -7.11 -2.20
N ASN A 160 -25.63 -6.98 -3.54
CA ASN A 160 -26.33 -7.95 -4.40
C ASN A 160 -25.65 -9.33 -4.44
N GLN A 161 -24.36 -9.40 -4.09
CA GLN A 161 -23.59 -10.65 -3.94
C GLN A 161 -23.63 -11.21 -2.51
N GLY A 162 -24.49 -10.66 -1.63
CA GLY A 162 -24.67 -11.12 -0.25
C GLY A 162 -23.68 -10.51 0.75
N ILE A 163 -22.88 -9.52 0.35
CA ILE A 163 -21.95 -8.81 1.24
C ILE A 163 -22.46 -7.39 1.48
N ASP A 164 -23.24 -7.18 2.55
CA ASP A 164 -23.76 -5.86 2.90
C ASP A 164 -22.73 -5.03 3.67
N PHE A 165 -21.84 -4.34 2.94
CA PHE A 165 -20.86 -3.43 3.55
C PHE A 165 -21.49 -2.33 4.40
N PHE A 166 -22.71 -1.88 4.06
CA PHE A 166 -23.38 -0.81 4.79
C PHE A 166 -23.84 -1.26 6.19
N GLU A 167 -23.93 -2.56 6.45
CA GLU A 167 -24.20 -3.08 7.79
C GLU A 167 -23.00 -2.86 8.74
N PHE A 168 -21.77 -2.87 8.21
CA PHE A 168 -20.55 -2.70 8.98
C PHE A 168 -20.07 -1.24 9.06
N LEU A 169 -20.70 -0.34 8.29
CA LEU A 169 -20.35 1.08 8.26
C LEU A 169 -21.12 1.84 9.35
N LYS A 170 -20.36 2.49 10.24
CA LYS A 170 -20.92 3.39 11.25
C LYS A 170 -20.91 4.81 10.72
N LEU A 171 -22.08 5.37 10.49
CA LEU A 171 -22.22 6.79 10.15
C LEU A 171 -21.88 7.62 11.39
N LYS A 172 -20.89 8.52 11.27
CA LYS A 172 -20.59 9.48 12.33
C LYS A 172 -21.57 10.64 12.21
N VAL A 173 -22.40 10.84 13.23
CA VAL A 173 -23.38 11.94 13.29
C VAL A 173 -22.64 13.27 13.13
N GLY A 174 -23.06 14.04 12.11
CA GLY A 174 -22.53 15.36 11.78
C GLY A 174 -23.46 16.47 12.25
N ASP A 175 -23.60 17.51 11.43
CA ASP A 175 -24.40 18.73 11.66
C ASP A 175 -25.89 18.60 11.30
N GLY A 176 -26.40 17.39 11.08
CA GLY A 176 -27.80 17.15 10.66
C GLY A 176 -28.08 17.43 9.18
N CYS A 177 -27.11 17.91 8.40
CA CYS A 177 -27.33 18.15 6.96
C CYS A 177 -27.12 16.90 6.09
N THR A 178 -26.53 15.84 6.64
CA THR A 178 -26.10 14.64 5.89
C THR A 178 -26.70 13.33 6.39
N ILE A 179 -27.18 13.26 7.64
CA ILE A 179 -27.68 12.05 8.29
C ILE A 179 -28.93 12.43 9.05
N ARG A 180 -30.05 11.76 8.79
CA ARG A 180 -31.31 11.97 9.49
C ARG A 180 -31.33 11.19 10.79
N LEU A 181 -31.48 11.88 11.91
CA LEU A 181 -31.38 11.32 13.25
C LEU A 181 -32.29 10.09 13.45
N TRP A 182 -33.52 10.17 12.95
CA TRP A 182 -34.53 9.13 13.20
C TRP A 182 -34.57 8.03 12.14
N LYS A 183 -34.15 8.34 10.92
CA LYS A 183 -34.39 7.48 9.75
C LYS A 183 -33.15 6.70 9.33
N ASP A 184 -31.95 7.21 9.66
CA ASP A 184 -30.70 6.58 9.26
C ASP A 184 -30.12 5.68 10.36
N ARG A 185 -29.43 4.62 9.94
CA ARG A 185 -28.79 3.65 10.83
C ARG A 185 -27.42 4.17 11.26
N TRP A 186 -27.41 4.97 12.32
CA TRP A 186 -26.16 5.45 12.96
C TRP A 186 -25.90 4.79 14.32
N CYS A 187 -26.89 4.09 14.89
CA CYS A 187 -26.76 3.31 16.13
C CYS A 187 -26.70 1.80 15.83
N GLU A 188 -25.89 1.06 16.61
CA GLU A 188 -25.74 -0.41 16.46
C GLU A 188 -27.04 -1.17 16.73
N ALA A 189 -27.88 -0.64 17.62
CA ALA A 189 -29.16 -1.24 17.99
C ALA A 189 -30.19 -1.23 16.84
N GLY A 190 -29.95 -0.48 15.76
CA GLY A 190 -30.89 -0.32 14.64
C GLY A 190 -31.33 1.13 14.44
N ILE A 191 -32.42 1.31 13.69
CA ILE A 191 -32.98 2.63 13.39
C ILE A 191 -33.76 3.14 14.61
N LEU A 192 -33.49 4.37 15.05
CA LEU A 192 -34.10 4.92 16.27
C LEU A 192 -35.62 5.02 16.23
N LYS A 193 -36.23 5.29 15.06
CA LYS A 193 -37.69 5.30 14.93
C LYS A 193 -38.32 3.94 15.26
N ASP A 194 -37.61 2.84 14.94
CA ASP A 194 -38.10 1.48 15.12
C ASP A 194 -37.83 1.01 16.56
N LEU A 195 -36.75 1.49 17.18
CA LEU A 195 -36.41 1.20 18.57
C LEU A 195 -37.25 2.00 19.58
N PHE A 196 -37.58 3.26 19.27
CA PHE A 196 -38.29 4.17 20.18
C PHE A 196 -39.50 4.83 19.50
N PRO A 197 -40.50 4.05 19.06
CA PRO A 197 -41.63 4.55 18.28
C PRO A 197 -42.47 5.58 19.04
N ARG A 198 -42.56 5.50 20.37
CA ARG A 198 -43.29 6.47 21.21
C ARG A 198 -42.59 7.83 21.25
N ILE A 199 -41.27 7.86 21.32
CA ILE A 199 -40.49 9.11 21.33
C ILE A 199 -40.53 9.74 19.94
N TYR A 200 -40.38 8.93 18.89
CA TYR A 200 -40.51 9.39 17.50
C TYR A 200 -41.91 9.98 17.18
N ALA A 201 -42.96 9.48 17.82
CA ALA A 201 -44.31 10.01 17.64
C ALA A 201 -44.46 11.43 18.22
N LEU A 202 -43.78 11.72 19.34
CA LEU A 202 -43.81 13.00 20.05
C LEU A 202 -42.88 14.06 19.44
N GLU A 203 -41.91 13.64 18.63
CA GLU A 203 -40.95 14.54 18.02
C GLU A 203 -41.58 15.42 16.93
N THR A 204 -41.37 16.73 17.03
CA THR A 204 -41.85 17.72 16.05
C THR A 204 -40.94 17.82 14.83
N CYS A 205 -39.65 17.53 14.97
CA CYS A 205 -38.66 17.65 13.90
C CYS A 205 -38.11 16.26 13.48
N LYS A 206 -38.83 15.59 12.57
CA LYS A 206 -38.53 14.20 12.15
C LYS A 206 -37.54 14.07 10.98
N ASP A 207 -37.16 15.19 10.37
CA ASP A 207 -36.31 15.26 9.17
C ASP A 207 -34.99 16.02 9.38
N VAL A 208 -34.57 16.22 10.62
CA VAL A 208 -33.22 16.70 10.97
C VAL A 208 -32.22 15.55 10.88
#